data_AF-A0A0M4SWS4-F1
#
_entry.id   AF-A0A0M4SWS4-F1
#
_cell.length_a   1.000
_cell.length_b   1.000
_cell.length_c   1.000
_cell.angle_alpha   90.00
_cell.angle_beta   90.00
_cell.angle_gamma   90.00
#
_symmetry.space_group_name_H-M   'P 1'
#
loop_
_entity.id
_entity.type
_entity.pdbx_description
1 polymer ?
#
loop_
_entity_poly.entity_id
_entity_poly.type
_entity_poly.pdbx_seq_one_letter_code
_entity_poly.pdbx_strand_id
1 'polypeptide(L)'
;MLLSFKSIFTIITMNDYTKTKQIIEQHFAHRLSWHKVNQDVYLDKKLFDIAKFRADVEQEHVSPIEDYLNKCYSNYQDTNYKDLFRHINEQVLHIDPESLEALYLPKTLVAAVKRIYEPGCQHDTVLILYSEQQGLYKTSFFRELASSDWFETKQLTSYNKDELMVCHSKWIIELGECEETIRTSAMAKLKAFITQRSDCFRKPYAATKLK
;
A
#
# COMPACT_ATOMS: atom_id res chain seq x y z
N MET A 1 28.41 8.25 -13.86
CA MET A 1 29.09 7.43 -12.83
C MET A 1 28.53 7.83 -11.46
N LEU A 2 27.73 6.92 -10.87
CA LEU A 2 27.38 6.66 -9.45
C LEU A 2 27.06 7.79 -8.42
N LEU A 3 25.85 7.62 -7.83
CA LEU A 3 25.44 7.66 -6.40
C LEU A 3 25.68 8.97 -5.60
N SER A 4 24.82 9.47 -4.70
CA SER A 4 24.03 8.83 -3.64
C SER A 4 23.15 9.92 -2.96
N PHE A 5 22.21 9.48 -2.10
CA PHE A 5 21.42 10.23 -1.10
C PHE A 5 20.11 10.92 -1.57
N LYS A 6 18.98 10.21 -1.43
CA LYS A 6 17.70 10.80 -1.04
C LYS A 6 17.02 9.93 0.02
N SER A 7 17.24 10.29 1.28
CA SER A 7 16.44 9.88 2.42
C SER A 7 15.07 10.59 2.39
N ILE A 8 14.00 9.82 2.61
CA ILE A 8 12.91 10.07 3.57
C ILE A 8 12.52 11.55 3.72
N PHE A 9 11.74 12.05 2.77
CA PHE A 9 10.66 13.02 3.00
C PHE A 9 9.71 12.87 1.81
N THR A 10 8.54 12.27 2.03
CA THR A 10 7.41 12.42 1.12
C THR A 10 6.95 13.86 1.23
N ILE A 11 7.59 14.74 0.47
CA ILE A 11 6.97 15.96 -0.04
C ILE A 11 5.75 15.45 -0.81
N ILE A 12 4.56 15.93 -0.45
CA ILE A 12 3.36 15.79 -1.29
C ILE A 12 3.76 16.31 -2.66
N THR A 13 4.01 15.43 -3.61
CA THR A 13 4.27 15.80 -5.00
C THR A 13 2.99 16.36 -5.56
N MET A 14 2.86 17.68 -5.45
CA MET A 14 1.94 18.51 -6.22
C MET A 14 2.35 18.40 -7.69
N ASN A 15 1.83 17.41 -8.41
CA ASN A 15 2.16 17.20 -9.83
C ASN A 15 1.59 18.28 -10.77
N ASP A 16 0.88 19.29 -10.27
CA ASP A 16 0.54 20.48 -11.05
C ASP A 16 0.44 21.72 -10.17
N TYR A 17 1.61 22.27 -9.83
CA TYR A 17 1.71 23.58 -9.16
C TYR A 17 1.06 24.68 -10.01
N THR A 18 1.00 24.53 -11.34
CA THR A 18 0.47 25.56 -12.26
C THR A 18 -1.03 25.72 -12.10
N LYS A 19 -1.79 24.62 -12.07
CA LYS A 19 -3.25 24.67 -11.82
C LYS A 19 -3.59 25.13 -10.41
N THR A 20 -2.86 24.64 -9.40
CA THR A 20 -3.14 25.02 -8.01
C THR A 20 -2.80 26.49 -7.76
N LYS A 21 -1.68 26.97 -8.31
CA LYS A 21 -1.31 28.39 -8.32
C LYS A 21 -2.33 29.22 -9.10
N GLN A 22 -2.81 28.77 -10.27
CA GLN A 22 -3.85 29.48 -11.03
C GLN A 22 -5.16 29.60 -10.25
N ILE A 23 -5.66 28.54 -9.61
CA ILE A 23 -6.90 28.58 -8.82
C ILE A 23 -6.74 29.52 -7.62
N ILE A 24 -5.60 29.45 -6.93
CA ILE A 24 -5.30 30.29 -5.77
C ILE A 24 -5.13 31.76 -6.20
N GLU A 25 -4.45 32.04 -7.32
CA GLU A 25 -4.28 33.39 -7.86
C GLU A 25 -5.60 33.94 -8.45
N GLN A 26 -6.41 33.14 -9.14
CA GLN A 26 -7.68 33.57 -9.73
C GLN A 26 -8.75 33.90 -8.68
N HIS A 27 -8.81 33.13 -7.58
CA HIS A 27 -9.87 33.30 -6.59
C HIS A 27 -9.45 34.09 -5.34
N PHE A 28 -8.15 34.15 -5.02
CA PHE A 28 -7.68 34.66 -3.72
C PHE A 28 -6.44 35.57 -3.79
N ALA A 29 -5.94 35.96 -4.98
CA ALA A 29 -4.72 36.78 -5.13
C ALA A 29 -4.71 38.05 -4.26
N HIS A 30 -5.85 38.73 -4.13
CA HIS A 30 -5.98 39.97 -3.36
C HIS A 30 -5.90 39.78 -1.83
N ARG A 31 -5.91 38.52 -1.34
CA ARG A 31 -5.93 38.15 0.09
C ARG A 31 -4.66 37.40 0.51
N LEU A 32 -3.77 37.10 -0.43
CA LEU A 32 -2.55 36.32 -0.20
C LEU A 32 -1.36 37.23 0.11
N SER A 33 -0.64 36.91 1.19
CA SER A 33 0.66 37.51 1.47
C SER A 33 1.72 36.45 1.72
N TRP A 34 2.84 36.56 1.00
CA TRP A 34 3.99 35.66 1.07
C TRP A 34 5.03 36.16 2.07
N HIS A 35 5.45 35.30 3.01
CA HIS A 35 6.50 35.65 3.97
C HIS A 35 7.86 35.09 3.53
N LYS A 36 8.70 35.94 2.91
CA LYS A 36 9.96 35.52 2.26
C LYS A 36 10.96 34.79 3.17
N VAL A 37 10.93 35.05 4.47
CA VAL A 37 11.89 34.48 5.45
C VAL A 37 11.52 33.04 5.84
N ASN A 38 10.23 32.74 6.00
CA ASN A 38 9.76 31.43 6.46
C ASN A 38 9.11 30.60 5.33
N GLN A 39 8.92 31.20 4.15
CA GLN A 39 8.18 30.62 3.02
C GLN A 39 6.71 30.27 3.32
N ASP A 40 6.12 30.91 4.33
CA ASP A 40 4.72 30.71 4.70
C ASP A 40 3.77 31.55 3.83
N VAL A 41 2.59 30.99 3.57
CA VAL A 41 1.49 31.63 2.84
C VAL A 41 0.39 32.00 3.83
N TYR A 42 -0.03 33.26 3.81
CA TYR A 42 -1.12 33.77 4.64
C TYR A 42 -2.33 34.13 3.78
N LEU A 43 -3.52 33.83 4.27
CA LEU A 43 -4.80 34.26 3.70
C LEU A 43 -5.45 35.23 4.70
N ASP A 44 -5.64 36.49 4.31
CA ASP A 44 -6.15 37.57 5.18
C ASP A 44 -5.41 37.73 6.50
N LYS A 45 -4.08 37.67 6.46
CA LYS A 45 -3.23 37.80 7.66
C LYS A 45 -3.45 36.69 8.70
N LYS A 46 -4.22 35.65 8.37
CA LYS A 46 -4.25 34.40 9.12
C LYS A 46 -3.36 33.38 8.41
N LEU A 47 -2.62 32.59 9.19
CA LEU A 47 -1.81 31.52 8.64
C LEU A 47 -2.73 30.59 7.87
N PHE A 48 -2.44 30.36 6.59
CA PHE A 48 -3.14 29.36 5.81
C PHE A 48 -2.81 28.02 6.46
N ASP A 49 -3.77 27.45 7.20
CA ASP A 49 -3.54 26.26 8.01
C ASP A 49 -3.46 25.04 7.09
N ILE A 50 -2.27 24.85 6.53
CA ILE A 50 -1.91 23.73 5.66
C ILE A 50 -2.21 22.41 6.36
N ALA A 51 -2.12 22.34 7.70
CA ALA A 51 -2.44 21.12 8.44
C ALA A 51 -3.95 20.84 8.43
N LYS A 52 -4.80 21.86 8.59
CA LYS A 52 -6.25 21.72 8.43
C LYS A 52 -6.65 21.37 7.00
N PHE A 53 -6.08 22.04 6.00
CA PHE A 53 -6.33 21.71 4.60
C PHE A 53 -5.88 20.28 4.25
N ARG A 54 -4.72 19.85 4.76
CA ARG A 54 -4.28 18.44 4.65
C ARG A 54 -5.26 17.49 5.30
N ALA A 55 -5.74 17.79 6.51
CA ALA A 55 -6.71 16.95 7.20
C ALA A 55 -8.04 16.86 6.44
N ASP A 56 -8.52 17.97 5.86
CA ASP A 56 -9.75 18.02 5.06
C ASP A 56 -9.58 17.26 3.72
N VAL A 57 -8.42 17.33 3.07
CA VAL A 57 -8.07 16.53 1.87
C VAL A 57 -7.83 15.05 2.21
N GLU A 58 -7.31 14.74 3.39
CA GLU A 58 -7.12 13.38 3.90
C GLU A 58 -8.47 12.70 4.21
N GLN A 59 -9.56 13.48 4.36
CA GLN A 59 -10.94 12.96 4.39
C GLN A 59 -11.51 12.64 3.01
N GLU A 60 -11.01 13.26 1.93
CA GLU A 60 -11.22 12.76 0.57
C GLU A 60 -10.22 11.62 0.31
N HIS A 61 -10.53 10.45 0.84
CA HIS A 61 -9.69 9.26 0.74
C HIS A 61 -9.61 8.76 -0.72
N VAL A 62 -8.71 9.34 -1.51
CA VAL A 62 -8.39 8.87 -2.86
C VAL A 62 -7.33 7.78 -2.74
N SER A 63 -7.73 6.52 -2.98
CA SER A 63 -6.83 5.37 -2.98
C SER A 63 -6.33 5.09 -4.41
N PRO A 64 -5.04 5.29 -4.73
CA PRO A 64 -4.51 5.00 -6.06
C PRO A 64 -4.68 3.53 -6.47
N ILE A 65 -4.69 2.62 -5.49
CA ILE A 65 -4.91 1.19 -5.71
C ILE A 65 -6.38 0.94 -6.05
N GLU A 66 -7.31 1.63 -5.39
CA GLU A 66 -8.75 1.53 -5.70
C GLU A 66 -9.03 2.03 -7.12
N ASP A 67 -8.46 3.17 -7.52
CA ASP A 67 -8.56 3.70 -8.88
C ASP A 67 -8.02 2.71 -9.92
N TYR A 68 -6.86 2.10 -9.62
CA TYR A 68 -6.27 1.06 -10.45
C TYR A 68 -7.19 -0.17 -10.58
N LEU A 69 -7.74 -0.66 -9.47
CA LEU A 69 -8.64 -1.82 -9.46
C LEU A 69 -9.95 -1.52 -10.20
N ASN A 70 -10.53 -0.33 -10.04
CA ASN A 70 -11.71 0.12 -10.76
C ASN A 70 -11.45 0.19 -12.27
N LYS A 71 -10.26 0.65 -12.68
CA LYS A 71 -9.83 0.66 -14.07
C LYS A 71 -9.64 -0.76 -14.62
N CYS A 72 -9.00 -1.64 -13.86
CA CYS A 72 -8.86 -3.06 -14.21
C CYS A 72 -10.23 -3.72 -14.38
N TYR A 73 -11.15 -3.50 -13.45
CA TYR A 73 -12.51 -4.01 -13.57
C TYR A 73 -13.14 -3.54 -14.88
N SER A 74 -13.12 -2.23 -15.17
CA SER A 74 -13.70 -1.66 -16.39
C SER A 74 -13.09 -2.21 -17.69
N ASN A 75 -11.78 -2.48 -17.70
CA ASN A 75 -11.07 -2.95 -18.89
C ASN A 75 -11.21 -4.46 -19.12
N TYR A 76 -11.51 -5.24 -18.08
CA TYR A 76 -11.41 -6.70 -18.09
C TYR A 76 -12.68 -7.40 -17.59
N GLN A 77 -13.86 -6.76 -17.69
CA GLN A 77 -15.14 -7.27 -17.17
C GLN A 77 -15.49 -8.66 -17.70
N ASP A 78 -15.16 -8.95 -18.96
CA ASP A 78 -15.49 -10.21 -19.65
C ASP A 78 -14.48 -11.34 -19.39
N THR A 79 -13.52 -11.14 -18.49
CA THR A 79 -12.48 -12.13 -18.21
C THR A 79 -13.07 -13.35 -17.49
N ASN A 80 -12.92 -14.54 -18.09
CA ASN A 80 -13.18 -15.77 -17.37
C ASN A 80 -12.04 -16.06 -16.36
N TYR A 81 -12.20 -15.55 -15.15
CA TYR A 81 -11.20 -15.72 -14.08
C TYR A 81 -10.91 -17.19 -13.77
N LYS A 82 -11.87 -18.10 -13.97
CA LYS A 82 -11.68 -19.54 -13.71
C LYS A 82 -10.66 -20.14 -14.68
N ASP A 83 -10.78 -19.81 -15.96
CA ASP A 83 -9.83 -20.28 -16.98
C ASP A 83 -8.46 -19.63 -16.79
N LEU A 84 -8.41 -18.34 -16.40
CA LEU A 84 -7.18 -17.65 -16.05
C LEU A 84 -6.44 -18.35 -14.90
N PHE A 85 -7.13 -18.63 -13.79
CA PHE A 85 -6.50 -19.30 -12.65
C PHE A 85 -6.15 -20.75 -12.93
N ARG A 86 -6.96 -21.48 -13.71
CA ARG A 86 -6.59 -22.80 -14.22
C ARG A 86 -5.27 -22.72 -15.00
N HIS A 87 -5.16 -21.77 -15.92
CA HIS A 87 -3.95 -21.58 -16.73
C HIS A 87 -2.73 -21.22 -15.87
N ILE A 88 -2.88 -20.33 -14.89
CA ILE A 88 -1.79 -19.99 -13.94
C ILE A 88 -1.38 -21.23 -13.14
N ASN A 89 -2.34 -22.00 -12.63
CA ASN A 89 -2.06 -23.20 -11.85
C ASN A 89 -1.28 -24.23 -12.69
N GLU A 90 -1.69 -24.52 -13.92
CA GLU A 90 -1.02 -25.50 -14.78
C GLU A 90 0.35 -25.03 -15.27
N GLN A 91 0.40 -23.81 -15.82
CA GLN A 91 1.54 -23.34 -16.61
C GLN A 91 2.60 -22.63 -15.79
N VAL A 92 2.23 -22.04 -14.65
CA VAL A 92 3.13 -21.23 -13.82
C VAL A 92 3.44 -21.92 -12.50
N LEU A 93 2.42 -22.39 -11.79
CA LEU A 93 2.60 -22.99 -10.46
C LEU A 93 2.83 -24.51 -10.52
N HIS A 94 2.50 -25.14 -11.65
CA HIS A 94 2.51 -26.59 -11.84
C HIS A 94 1.73 -27.34 -10.75
N ILE A 95 0.54 -26.81 -10.43
CA ILE A 95 -0.43 -27.36 -9.48
C ILE A 95 -1.60 -27.93 -10.27
N ASP A 96 -2.11 -29.08 -9.84
CA ASP A 96 -3.35 -29.66 -10.36
C ASP A 96 -4.52 -28.68 -10.13
N PRO A 97 -5.18 -28.16 -11.18
CA PRO A 97 -6.26 -27.18 -11.05
C PRO A 97 -7.46 -27.63 -10.22
N GLU A 98 -7.66 -28.94 -10.08
CA GLU A 98 -8.76 -29.51 -9.31
C GLU A 98 -8.37 -29.79 -7.84
N SER A 99 -7.13 -29.48 -7.46
CA SER A 99 -6.63 -29.65 -6.10
C SER A 99 -7.06 -28.53 -5.15
N LEU A 100 -6.88 -28.74 -3.84
CA LEU A 100 -7.16 -27.71 -2.83
C LEU A 100 -6.19 -26.52 -2.96
N GLU A 101 -4.93 -26.81 -3.29
CA GLU A 101 -3.85 -25.84 -3.43
C GLU A 101 -4.12 -24.82 -4.55
N ALA A 102 -4.80 -25.26 -5.62
CA ALA A 102 -5.24 -24.40 -6.73
C ALA A 102 -6.12 -23.23 -6.28
N LEU A 103 -6.73 -23.30 -5.09
CA LEU A 103 -7.57 -22.26 -4.51
C LEU A 103 -6.79 -21.22 -3.69
N TYR A 104 -5.54 -21.47 -3.31
CA TYR A 104 -4.81 -20.62 -2.38
C TYR A 104 -4.42 -19.27 -2.98
N LEU A 105 -3.88 -19.25 -4.20
CA LEU A 105 -3.56 -18.00 -4.88
C LEU A 105 -4.83 -17.16 -5.17
N PRO A 106 -5.90 -17.70 -5.80
CA PRO A 106 -7.12 -16.94 -6.03
C PRO A 106 -7.71 -16.32 -4.75
N LYS A 107 -7.79 -17.10 -3.67
CA LYS A 107 -8.32 -16.59 -2.38
C LYS A 107 -7.48 -15.46 -1.80
N THR A 108 -6.16 -15.55 -1.95
CA THR A 108 -5.23 -14.52 -1.49
C THR A 108 -5.43 -13.22 -2.28
N LEU A 109 -5.52 -13.31 -3.61
CA LEU A 109 -5.73 -12.14 -4.46
C LEU A 109 -7.10 -11.50 -4.26
N VAL A 110 -8.16 -12.30 -4.11
CA VAL A 110 -9.50 -11.81 -3.76
C VAL A 110 -9.49 -11.09 -2.40
N ALA A 111 -8.78 -11.62 -1.41
CA ALA A 111 -8.65 -10.98 -0.11
C ALA A 111 -7.86 -9.66 -0.20
N ALA A 112 -6.79 -9.61 -1.00
CA ALA A 112 -6.02 -8.39 -1.24
C ALA A 112 -6.87 -7.29 -1.89
N VAL A 113 -7.72 -7.64 -2.86
CA VAL A 113 -8.70 -6.71 -3.46
C VAL A 113 -9.73 -6.27 -2.44
N LYS A 114 -10.35 -7.21 -1.71
CA LYS A 114 -11.40 -6.89 -0.73
C LYS A 114 -10.89 -5.94 0.35
N ARG A 115 -9.64 -6.06 0.81
CA ARG A 115 -9.06 -5.16 1.83
C ARG A 115 -8.91 -3.70 1.36
N ILE A 116 -8.91 -3.43 0.05
CA ILE A 116 -8.92 -2.06 -0.47
C ILE A 116 -10.31 -1.44 -0.34
N TYR A 117 -11.36 -2.18 -0.69
CA TYR A 117 -12.75 -1.70 -0.63
C TYR A 117 -13.39 -1.81 0.77
N GLU A 118 -12.93 -2.76 1.57
CA GLU A 118 -13.35 -2.99 2.96
C GLU A 118 -12.13 -3.08 3.89
N PRO A 119 -11.47 -1.95 4.19
CA PRO A 119 -10.33 -1.92 5.11
C PRO A 119 -10.68 -2.57 6.46
N GLY A 120 -9.76 -3.38 6.98
CA GLY A 120 -9.96 -4.14 8.22
C GLY A 120 -10.75 -5.45 8.07
N CYS A 121 -11.19 -5.82 6.86
CA CYS A 121 -11.81 -7.13 6.66
C CYS A 121 -10.85 -8.26 7.04
N GLN A 122 -11.35 -9.26 7.77
CA GLN A 122 -10.53 -10.34 8.30
C GLN A 122 -10.10 -11.32 7.20
N HIS A 123 -8.80 -11.67 7.20
CA HIS A 123 -8.23 -12.71 6.36
C HIS A 123 -7.11 -13.39 7.14
N ASP A 124 -7.38 -14.59 7.66
CA ASP A 124 -6.52 -15.28 8.64
C ASP A 124 -5.47 -16.21 8.02
N THR A 125 -5.28 -16.11 6.70
CA THR A 125 -4.35 -16.96 5.95
C THR A 125 -3.23 -16.14 5.33
N VAL A 126 -2.06 -16.77 5.20
CA VAL A 126 -0.92 -16.24 4.46
C VAL A 126 -0.58 -17.22 3.36
N LEU A 127 -0.39 -16.71 2.14
CA LEU A 127 0.05 -17.51 1.01
C LEU A 127 1.53 -17.83 1.13
N ILE A 128 1.87 -19.11 1.09
CA ILE A 128 3.26 -19.57 1.06
C ILE A 128 3.48 -20.27 -0.29
N LEU A 129 4.37 -19.70 -1.10
CA LEU A 129 4.84 -20.35 -2.33
C LEU A 129 6.20 -21.01 -2.07
N TYR A 130 6.20 -22.33 -1.90
CA TYR A 130 7.41 -23.12 -1.66
C TYR A 130 8.00 -23.67 -2.97
N SER A 131 9.32 -23.81 -3.04
CA SER A 131 10.03 -24.52 -4.11
C SER A 131 11.38 -24.96 -3.58
N GLU A 132 11.85 -26.11 -4.06
CA GLU A 132 13.18 -26.62 -3.72
C GLU A 132 14.29 -25.74 -4.31
N GLN A 133 14.04 -25.15 -5.48
CA GLN A 133 14.98 -24.28 -6.17
C GLN A 133 14.67 -22.80 -5.91
N GLN A 134 15.72 -22.01 -5.71
CA GLN A 134 15.64 -20.55 -5.67
C GLN A 134 15.53 -19.96 -7.07
N GLY A 135 15.06 -18.71 -7.17
CA GLY A 135 15.07 -17.98 -8.45
C GLY A 135 13.87 -18.25 -9.37
N LEU A 136 12.81 -18.90 -8.90
CA LEU A 136 11.57 -19.11 -9.66
C LEU A 136 10.64 -17.87 -9.70
N TYR A 137 11.23 -16.67 -9.66
CA TYR A 137 10.53 -15.39 -9.86
C TYR A 137 9.32 -15.10 -8.96
N LYS A 138 9.14 -15.78 -7.82
CA LYS A 138 7.98 -15.59 -6.93
C LYS A 138 7.83 -14.15 -6.44
N THR A 139 8.92 -13.59 -5.95
CA THR A 139 8.98 -12.19 -5.53
C THR A 139 8.70 -11.25 -6.70
N SER A 140 9.26 -11.53 -7.88
CA SER A 140 9.03 -10.72 -9.08
C SER A 140 7.57 -10.78 -9.53
N PHE A 141 6.92 -11.95 -9.47
CA PHE A 141 5.52 -12.12 -9.81
C PHE A 141 4.62 -11.17 -9.01
N PHE A 142 4.76 -11.12 -7.68
CA PHE A 142 3.96 -10.22 -6.85
C PHE A 142 4.34 -8.75 -7.00
N ARG A 143 5.63 -8.46 -7.24
CA ARG A 143 6.09 -7.10 -7.50
C ARG A 143 5.51 -6.54 -8.79
N GLU A 144 5.47 -7.32 -9.87
CA GLU A 144 4.85 -6.92 -11.13
C GLU A 144 3.33 -6.81 -10.99
N LEU A 145 2.70 -7.73 -10.24
CA LEU A 145 1.25 -7.70 -10.01
C LEU A 145 0.79 -6.42 -9.28
N ALA A 146 1.53 -6.00 -8.25
CA ALA A 146 1.17 -4.87 -7.40
C ALA A 146 1.92 -3.57 -7.75
N SER A 147 2.85 -3.57 -8.71
CA SER A 147 3.85 -2.52 -8.91
C SER A 147 4.85 -2.40 -7.74
N SER A 148 6.07 -1.91 -8.04
CA SER A 148 7.10 -1.61 -7.04
C SER A 148 6.65 -0.60 -5.99
N ASP A 149 5.68 0.26 -6.33
CA ASP A 149 5.19 1.29 -5.42
C ASP A 149 4.32 0.69 -4.32
N TRP A 150 3.55 -0.36 -4.61
CA TRP A 150 2.61 -0.99 -3.67
C TRP A 150 3.04 -2.38 -3.20
N PHE A 151 4.21 -2.85 -3.62
CA PHE A 151 4.85 -4.06 -3.14
C PHE A 151 6.04 -3.73 -2.21
N GLU A 152 6.29 -4.59 -1.23
CA GLU A 152 7.50 -4.54 -0.40
C GLU A 152 7.88 -5.95 0.08
N THR A 153 9.19 -6.23 0.13
CA THR A 153 9.71 -7.42 0.81
C THR A 153 10.23 -6.99 2.18
N LYS A 154 9.61 -7.48 3.26
CA LYS A 154 9.97 -7.07 4.62
C LYS A 154 10.08 -8.25 5.56
N GLN A 155 11.14 -8.28 6.34
CA GLN A 155 11.20 -9.09 7.55
C GLN A 155 10.47 -8.35 8.68
N LEU A 156 9.40 -8.95 9.20
CA LEU A 156 8.64 -8.45 10.34
C LEU A 156 9.15 -9.14 11.61
N THR A 157 10.03 -8.47 12.35
CA THR A 157 10.70 -9.06 13.51
C THR A 157 10.29 -8.39 14.82
N SER A 158 10.06 -7.08 14.77
CA SER A 158 9.82 -6.26 15.96
C SER A 158 8.34 -5.95 16.19
N TYR A 159 7.51 -6.05 15.15
CA TYR A 159 6.09 -5.71 15.15
C TYR A 159 5.83 -4.31 15.72
N ASN A 160 6.77 -3.40 15.49
CA ASN A 160 6.75 -2.05 16.03
C ASN A 160 5.99 -1.09 15.10
N LYS A 161 5.88 0.17 15.53
CA LYS A 161 5.21 1.22 14.76
C LYS A 161 5.80 1.39 13.35
N ASP A 162 7.11 1.26 13.17
CA ASP A 162 7.75 1.51 11.88
C ASP A 162 7.41 0.39 10.88
N GLU A 163 7.38 -0.85 11.34
CA GLU A 163 6.90 -2.00 10.56
C GLU A 163 5.42 -1.87 10.21
N LEU A 164 4.58 -1.45 11.16
CA LEU A 164 3.16 -1.14 10.91
C LEU A 164 3.00 -0.02 9.88
N MET A 165 3.82 1.03 9.94
CA MET A 165 3.79 2.11 8.97
C MET A 165 4.12 1.64 7.55
N VAL A 166 5.10 0.74 7.40
CA VAL A 166 5.37 0.09 6.11
C VAL A 166 4.15 -0.71 5.67
N CYS A 167 3.54 -1.48 6.59
CA CYS A 167 2.38 -2.30 6.24
C CYS A 167 1.19 -1.49 5.73
N HIS A 168 0.95 -0.32 6.34
CA HIS A 168 -0.11 0.61 5.94
C HIS A 168 0.19 1.38 4.65
N SER A 169 1.42 1.29 4.12
CA SER A 169 1.83 1.98 2.89
C SER A 169 1.83 1.09 1.65
N LYS A 170 1.58 -0.21 1.81
CA LYS A 170 1.74 -1.23 0.77
C LYS A 170 0.47 -2.05 0.59
N TRP A 171 0.22 -2.49 -0.63
CA TRP A 171 -0.90 -3.37 -0.95
C TRP A 171 -0.54 -4.84 -0.69
N ILE A 172 0.67 -5.24 -1.12
CA ILE A 172 1.19 -6.60 -0.93
C ILE A 172 2.53 -6.52 -0.21
N ILE A 173 2.66 -7.31 0.85
CA ILE A 173 3.90 -7.43 1.61
C ILE A 173 4.33 -8.89 1.56
N GLU A 174 5.50 -9.11 1.00
CA GLU A 174 6.18 -10.39 1.09
C GLU A 174 6.94 -10.45 2.42
N LEU A 175 6.67 -11.48 3.21
CA LEU A 175 7.46 -11.78 4.39
C LEU A 175 8.79 -12.39 3.92
N GLY A 176 9.88 -11.64 4.08
CA GLY A 176 11.22 -12.09 3.72
C GLY A 176 11.61 -13.39 4.44
N GLU A 177 12.47 -14.20 3.80
CA GLU A 177 12.90 -15.56 4.20
C GLU A 177 11.99 -16.29 5.21
N CYS A 178 11.11 -17.12 4.66
CA CYS A 178 10.12 -17.91 5.40
C CYS A 178 10.72 -18.78 6.53
N GLU A 179 11.96 -19.24 6.43
CA GLU A 179 12.55 -20.18 7.38
C GLU A 179 12.74 -19.59 8.79
N GLU A 180 13.15 -18.33 8.91
CA GLU A 180 13.27 -17.67 10.22
C GLU A 180 11.91 -17.19 10.75
N THR A 181 11.03 -16.76 9.85
CA THR A 181 9.69 -16.24 10.16
C THR A 181 8.72 -17.32 10.63
N ILE A 182 8.89 -18.57 10.16
CA ILE A 182 8.01 -19.72 10.46
C ILE A 182 8.56 -20.58 11.63
N ARG A 183 9.78 -20.33 12.13
CA ARG A 183 10.30 -21.01 13.34
C ARG A 183 9.32 -20.86 14.50
N THR A 184 9.16 -21.92 15.30
CA THR A 184 8.14 -22.03 16.36
C THR A 184 8.12 -20.85 17.34
N SER A 185 9.27 -20.24 17.63
CA SER A 185 9.41 -19.07 18.50
C SER A 185 8.88 -17.76 17.89
N ALA A 186 8.91 -17.63 16.56
CA ALA A 186 8.41 -16.46 15.82
C ALA A 186 6.93 -16.63 15.40
N MET A 187 6.48 -17.87 15.19
CA MET A 187 5.14 -18.18 14.68
C MET A 187 3.99 -17.68 15.58
N ALA A 188 4.16 -17.68 16.90
CA ALA A 188 3.13 -17.16 17.82
C ALA A 188 2.92 -15.64 17.67
N LYS A 189 4.01 -14.88 17.54
CA LYS A 189 3.96 -13.42 17.33
C LYS A 189 3.39 -13.08 15.96
N LEU A 190 3.80 -13.82 14.94
CA LEU A 190 3.30 -13.65 13.58
C LEU A 190 1.80 -13.91 13.50
N LYS A 191 1.30 -14.98 14.12
CA LYS A 191 -0.14 -15.27 14.21
C LYS A 191 -0.90 -14.15 14.91
N ALA A 192 -0.40 -13.68 16.06
CA ALA A 192 -1.01 -12.55 16.77
C ALA A 192 -1.05 -11.29 15.91
N PHE A 193 0.00 -11.02 15.14
CA PHE A 193 0.08 -9.90 14.20
C PHE A 193 -0.93 -10.01 13.05
N ILE A 194 -0.97 -11.13 12.33
CA ILE A 194 -1.86 -11.33 11.17
C ILE A 194 -3.34 -11.30 11.57
N THR A 195 -3.67 -11.86 12.73
CA THR A 195 -5.05 -11.94 13.23
C THR A 195 -5.55 -10.66 13.89
N GLN A 196 -4.69 -9.66 14.05
CA GLN A 196 -5.07 -8.39 14.63
C GLN A 196 -6.07 -7.67 13.71
N ARG A 197 -7.20 -7.25 14.28
CA ARG A 197 -8.30 -6.60 13.53
C ARG A 197 -8.10 -5.11 13.28
N SER A 198 -7.31 -4.45 14.11
CA SER A 198 -7.12 -3.01 14.07
C SER A 198 -5.71 -2.66 14.53
N ASP A 199 -5.04 -1.78 13.81
CA ASP A 199 -3.73 -1.25 14.18
C ASP A 199 -3.89 0.14 14.80
N CYS A 200 -3.31 0.34 15.98
CA CYS A 200 -3.35 1.63 16.65
C CYS A 200 -1.94 2.19 16.78
N PHE A 201 -1.59 3.12 15.89
CA PHE A 201 -0.33 3.84 15.98
C PHE A 201 -0.50 5.31 15.56
N ARG A 202 0.41 6.16 16.05
CA ARG A 202 0.43 7.59 15.73
C ARG A 202 1.43 7.83 14.61
N LYS A 203 0.99 8.25 13.42
CA LYS A 203 1.90 8.72 12.36
C LYS A 203 2.74 9.91 12.85
N PRO A 204 4.02 10.05 12.45
CA PRO A 204 4.79 11.27 12.72
C PRO A 204 4.01 12.50 12.25
N TYR A 205 3.91 13.53 13.09
CA TYR A 205 3.18 14.78 12.80
C TYR A 205 1.65 14.68 12.66
N ALA A 206 1.04 13.50 12.84
CA ALA A 206 -0.42 13.41 12.95
C ALA A 206 -0.90 13.95 14.31
N ALA A 207 -1.88 14.86 14.26
CA ALA A 207 -2.52 15.43 15.45
C ALA A 207 -3.38 14.40 16.20
N THR A 208 -3.75 13.28 15.56
CA THR A 208 -4.66 12.29 16.13
C THR A 208 -4.28 10.87 15.71
N LYS A 209 -4.57 9.87 16.57
CA LYS A 209 -4.33 8.45 16.30
C LYS A 209 -5.27 7.97 15.19
N LEU A 210 -4.74 7.22 14.22
CA LEU A 210 -5.59 6.46 13.29
C LEU A 210 -6.18 5.26 14.06
N LYS A 211 -7.45 4.98 13.81
CA LYS A 211 -8.18 3.82 14.34
C LYS A 211 -8.39 2.82 13.22
#